data_AF-A0A950KW60-F1
#
_entry.id   AF-A0A950KW60-F1
#
_cell.length_a   1.000
_cell.length_b   1.000
_cell.length_c   1.000
_cell.angle_alpha   90.00
_cell.angle_beta   90.00
_cell.angle_gamma   90.00
#
_symmetry.space_group_name_H-M   'P 1'
#
loop_
_entity.id
_entity.type
_entity.pdbx_description
1 polymer ?
#
loop_
_entity_poly.entity_id
_entity_poly.type
_entity_poly.pdbx_seq_one_letter_code
_entity_poly.pdbx_strand_id
1 'polypeptide(L)'
;MDKSSIQLLLAQGESIERIAGRFGKDPSSISYWMKKYGLASPYAEKHAAKGGIERERLEALVDAGLSIAEIGAAVGLSKATVRHWLRRYELRTRGSAERKAIAAKRAARDAGALTLTMPCPRHGDTTFILEGRGYYRCKECRAECVVRRRQKVKAILVAEAGGRCAICGYDRHVRALQFHHRDPSLKRLDISGRGVTYSIETLRAEAEKCVLLCANCHVEVETGMARLPLELASLTGSRESGDPG
;
A
#
# COMPACT_ATOMS: atom_id res chain seq x y z
N MET A 1 -33.93 21.18 54.68
CA MET A 1 -34.81 20.88 53.53
C MET A 1 -35.60 19.65 53.88
N ASP A 2 -36.88 19.67 53.57
CA ASP A 2 -37.80 18.55 53.74
C ASP A 2 -37.57 17.49 52.65
N LYS A 3 -37.70 16.21 53.04
CA LYS A 3 -37.52 15.06 52.15
C LYS A 3 -38.49 15.10 50.96
N SER A 4 -39.73 15.55 51.21
CA SER A 4 -40.82 15.59 50.23
C SER A 4 -40.53 16.54 49.06
N SER A 5 -40.01 17.74 49.32
CA SER A 5 -39.66 18.71 48.27
C SER A 5 -38.51 18.22 47.38
N ILE A 6 -37.46 17.60 47.96
CA ILE A 6 -36.35 17.03 47.16
C ILE A 6 -36.85 15.85 46.32
N GLN A 7 -37.68 14.98 46.90
CA GLN A 7 -38.23 13.82 46.21
C GLN A 7 -39.15 14.21 45.04
N LEU A 8 -39.99 15.24 45.21
CA LEU A 8 -40.86 15.74 44.15
C LEU A 8 -40.06 16.33 42.98
N LEU A 9 -39.03 17.14 43.27
CA LEU A 9 -38.19 17.75 42.25
C LEU A 9 -37.34 16.72 41.49
N LEU A 10 -36.85 15.69 42.17
CA LEU A 10 -36.20 14.55 41.52
C LEU A 10 -37.21 13.76 40.66
N ALA A 11 -38.44 13.54 41.12
CA ALA A 11 -39.49 12.88 40.32
C ALA A 11 -39.90 13.70 39.08
N GLN A 12 -39.79 15.03 39.13
CA GLN A 12 -39.97 15.92 37.99
C GLN A 12 -38.76 15.95 37.02
N GLY A 13 -37.69 15.21 37.33
CA GLY A 13 -36.50 15.12 36.48
C GLY A 13 -35.58 16.32 36.57
N GLU A 14 -35.62 17.12 37.64
CA GLU A 14 -34.67 18.22 37.82
C GLU A 14 -33.27 17.70 38.23
N SER A 15 -32.21 18.33 37.71
CA SER A 15 -30.83 18.00 38.08
C SER A 15 -30.48 18.50 39.48
N ILE A 16 -29.48 17.89 40.11
CA ILE A 16 -28.99 18.27 41.44
C ILE A 16 -28.59 19.76 41.48
N GLU A 17 -27.97 20.27 40.42
CA GLU A 17 -27.56 21.66 40.27
C GLU A 17 -28.74 22.62 40.24
N ARG A 18 -29.82 22.25 39.52
CA ARG A 18 -31.02 23.08 39.40
C ARG A 18 -31.83 23.09 40.70
N ILE A 19 -31.89 21.95 41.39
CA ILE A 19 -32.45 21.85 42.75
C ILE A 19 -31.65 22.74 43.71
N ALA A 20 -30.31 22.69 43.65
CA ALA A 20 -29.44 23.51 44.49
C ALA A 20 -29.68 25.02 44.26
N GLY A 21 -29.78 25.45 42.99
CA GLY A 21 -30.10 26.82 42.62
C GLY A 21 -31.47 27.30 43.13
N ARG A 22 -32.51 26.46 43.06
CA ARG A 22 -33.86 26.79 43.57
C ARG A 22 -33.89 27.03 45.07
N PHE A 23 -33.06 26.33 45.83
CA PHE A 23 -32.98 26.49 47.29
C PHE A 23 -31.84 27.43 47.74
N GLY A 24 -31.10 28.03 46.80
CA GLY A 24 -29.92 28.87 47.10
C GLY A 24 -28.85 28.12 47.89
N LYS A 25 -28.68 26.81 47.63
CA LYS A 25 -27.71 25.94 48.29
C LYS A 25 -26.67 25.46 47.30
N ASP A 26 -25.55 24.99 47.83
CA ASP A 26 -24.52 24.32 47.06
C ASP A 26 -24.98 22.90 46.64
N PRO A 27 -24.67 22.41 45.41
CA PRO A 27 -24.99 21.06 44.97
C PRO A 27 -24.51 19.94 45.90
N SER A 28 -23.42 20.16 46.65
CA SER A 28 -22.91 19.22 47.66
C SER A 28 -23.87 19.09 48.84
N SER A 29 -24.60 20.15 49.18
CA SER A 29 -25.65 20.12 50.20
C SER A 29 -26.81 19.24 49.76
N ILE A 30 -27.27 19.36 48.52
CA ILE A 30 -28.33 18.50 47.97
C ILE A 30 -27.87 17.04 47.94
N SER A 31 -26.63 16.78 47.53
CA SER A 31 -26.03 15.43 47.56
C SER A 31 -25.98 14.83 48.97
N TYR A 32 -25.62 15.64 49.97
CA TYR A 32 -25.65 15.24 51.38
C TYR A 32 -27.06 14.87 51.85
N TRP A 33 -28.07 15.68 51.52
CA TRP A 33 -29.46 15.40 51.89
C TRP A 33 -30.04 14.20 51.15
N MET A 34 -29.70 14.01 49.87
CA MET A 34 -30.05 12.79 49.12
C MET A 34 -29.48 11.53 49.79
N LYS A 35 -28.22 11.58 50.21
CA LYS A 35 -27.58 10.48 50.96
C LYS A 35 -28.23 10.24 52.32
N LYS A 36 -28.55 11.32 53.05
CA LYS A 36 -29.21 11.26 54.37
C LYS A 36 -30.64 10.70 54.31
N TYR A 37 -31.35 10.94 53.20
CA TYR A 37 -32.74 10.49 53.02
C TYR A 37 -32.89 9.22 52.16
N GLY A 38 -31.78 8.64 51.69
CA GLY A 38 -31.78 7.44 50.85
C GLY A 38 -32.38 7.67 49.45
N LEU A 39 -32.34 8.89 48.94
CA LEU A 39 -32.91 9.25 47.64
C LEU A 39 -31.87 9.02 46.53
N ALA A 40 -32.22 8.21 45.54
CA ALA A 40 -31.41 8.03 44.35
C ALA A 40 -31.68 9.15 43.33
N SER A 41 -30.64 9.59 42.64
CA SER A 41 -30.82 10.51 41.51
C SER A 41 -31.53 9.77 40.35
N PRO A 42 -32.51 10.38 39.68
CA PRO A 42 -33.06 9.88 38.41
C PRO A 42 -31.98 9.71 37.33
N TYR A 43 -30.86 10.42 37.48
CA TYR A 43 -29.71 10.34 36.59
C TYR A 43 -28.66 9.31 37.02
N ALA A 44 -28.86 8.61 38.15
CA ALA A 44 -27.91 7.62 38.67
C ALA A 44 -27.67 6.48 37.67
N GLU A 45 -28.69 6.04 36.94
CA GLU A 45 -28.54 5.03 35.87
C GLU A 45 -27.73 5.56 34.67
N LYS A 46 -27.90 6.84 34.31
CA LYS A 46 -27.14 7.48 33.21
C LYS A 46 -25.66 7.65 33.55
N HIS A 47 -25.31 7.75 34.83
CA HIS A 47 -23.95 7.88 35.34
C HIS A 47 -23.40 6.60 35.98
N ALA A 48 -24.11 5.47 35.88
CA ALA A 48 -23.59 4.19 36.32
C ALA A 48 -22.29 3.89 35.56
N ALA A 49 -21.27 3.41 36.27
CA ALA A 49 -20.00 3.01 35.67
C ALA A 49 -20.27 1.87 34.68
N LYS A 50 -20.37 2.19 33.39
CA LYS A 50 -20.41 1.16 32.35
C LYS A 50 -19.07 0.42 32.44
N GLY A 51 -19.14 -0.89 32.72
CA GLY A 51 -18.00 -1.73 33.07
C GLY A 51 -16.81 -1.61 32.11
N GLY A 52 -15.64 -2.01 32.60
CA GLY A 52 -14.41 -2.00 31.82
C GLY A 52 -14.41 -3.02 30.70
N ILE A 53 -13.57 -2.78 29.68
CA ILE A 53 -13.31 -3.76 28.61
C ILE A 53 -12.02 -4.48 28.99
N GLU A 54 -12.05 -5.81 29.02
CA GLU A 54 -10.84 -6.61 29.16
C GLU A 54 -9.89 -6.42 27.96
N ARG A 55 -8.59 -6.37 28.22
CA ARG A 55 -7.56 -6.12 27.19
C ARG A 55 -7.67 -7.11 26.02
N GLU A 56 -7.75 -8.40 26.30
CA GLU A 56 -7.82 -9.46 25.29
C GLU A 56 -9.04 -9.28 24.37
N ARG A 57 -10.18 -8.91 24.95
CA ARG A 57 -11.39 -8.66 24.18
C ARG A 57 -11.25 -7.44 23.28
N LEU A 58 -10.60 -6.37 23.76
CA LEU A 58 -10.36 -5.17 22.95
C LEU A 58 -9.36 -5.46 21.82
N GLU A 59 -8.30 -6.21 22.11
CA GLU A 59 -7.27 -6.63 21.15
C GLU A 59 -7.88 -7.45 20.01
N ALA A 60 -8.70 -8.44 20.32
CA ALA A 60 -9.41 -9.24 19.32
C ALA A 60 -10.30 -8.38 18.39
N LEU A 61 -10.96 -7.34 18.91
CA LEU A 61 -11.80 -6.44 18.11
C LEU A 61 -10.95 -5.52 17.22
N VAL A 62 -9.78 -5.08 17.70
CA VAL A 62 -8.82 -4.29 16.93
C VAL A 62 -8.21 -5.13 15.80
N ASP A 63 -7.86 -6.38 16.08
CA ASP A 63 -7.30 -7.33 15.10
C ASP A 63 -8.31 -7.72 14.04
N ALA A 64 -9.59 -7.85 14.41
CA ALA A 64 -10.69 -8.01 13.48
C ALA A 64 -10.90 -6.78 12.57
N GLY A 65 -10.25 -5.65 12.87
CA GLY A 65 -10.23 -4.45 12.03
C GLY A 65 -11.39 -3.49 12.25
N LEU A 66 -12.09 -3.60 13.39
CA LEU A 66 -13.22 -2.72 13.71
C LEU A 66 -12.78 -1.28 13.98
N SER A 67 -13.66 -0.34 13.66
CA SER A 67 -13.56 1.06 14.04
C SER A 67 -13.88 1.27 15.52
N ILE A 68 -13.47 2.42 16.06
CA ILE A 68 -13.86 2.85 17.41
C ILE A 68 -15.40 2.85 17.59
N ALA A 69 -16.15 3.20 16.53
CA ALA A 69 -17.61 3.22 16.57
C ALA A 69 -18.21 1.80 16.63
N GLU A 70 -17.69 0.87 15.82
CA GLU A 70 -18.11 -0.52 15.78
C GLU A 70 -17.72 -1.26 17.07
N ILE A 71 -16.51 -0.99 17.61
CA ILE A 71 -16.09 -1.49 18.92
C ILE A 71 -17.08 -1.02 20.00
N GLY A 72 -17.43 0.27 19.98
CA GLY A 72 -18.40 0.84 20.93
C GLY A 72 -19.76 0.17 20.85
N ALA A 73 -20.27 -0.08 19.64
CA ALA A 73 -21.52 -0.82 19.44
C ALA A 73 -21.42 -2.27 19.93
N ALA A 74 -20.30 -2.96 19.66
CA ALA A 74 -20.08 -4.36 20.03
C ALA A 74 -19.97 -4.57 21.55
N VAL A 75 -19.45 -3.59 22.29
CA VAL A 75 -19.25 -3.65 23.75
C VAL A 75 -20.26 -2.82 24.56
N GLY A 76 -21.21 -2.16 23.89
CA GLY A 76 -22.20 -1.30 24.55
C GLY A 76 -21.64 -0.01 25.17
N LEU A 77 -20.46 0.44 24.72
CA LEU A 77 -19.75 1.60 25.26
C LEU A 77 -19.69 2.79 24.30
N SER A 78 -19.52 3.97 24.88
CA SER A 78 -19.36 5.19 24.09
C SER A 78 -18.01 5.18 23.34
N LYS A 79 -17.94 5.90 22.22
CA LYS A 79 -16.67 6.11 21.47
C LYS A 79 -15.57 6.71 22.37
N ALA A 80 -15.95 7.54 23.34
CA ALA A 80 -15.01 8.15 24.28
C ALA A 80 -14.44 7.12 25.26
N THR A 81 -15.29 6.23 25.77
CA THR A 81 -14.88 5.12 26.65
C THR A 81 -13.99 4.13 25.92
N VAL A 82 -14.33 3.77 24.67
CA VAL A 82 -13.45 2.91 23.85
C VAL A 82 -12.08 3.55 23.62
N ARG A 83 -12.04 4.86 23.33
CA ARG A 83 -10.78 5.59 23.16
C ARG A 83 -9.93 5.60 24.44
N HIS A 84 -10.59 5.71 25.60
CA HIS A 84 -9.92 5.60 26.90
C HIS A 84 -9.23 4.24 27.06
N TRP A 85 -9.94 3.15 26.81
CA TRP A 85 -9.38 1.79 26.92
C TRP A 85 -8.30 1.49 25.88
N LEU A 86 -8.48 1.94 24.63
CA LEU A 86 -7.45 1.84 23.59
C LEU A 86 -6.15 2.53 24.02
N ARG A 87 -6.24 3.74 24.61
CA ARG A 87 -5.06 4.44 25.13
C ARG A 87 -4.44 3.71 26.31
N ARG A 88 -5.26 3.21 27.25
CA ARG A 88 -4.80 2.50 28.45
C ARG A 88 -4.04 1.22 28.12
N TYR A 89 -4.46 0.50 27.07
CA TYR A 89 -3.80 -0.72 26.61
C TYR A 89 -2.86 -0.50 25.43
N GLU A 90 -2.59 0.76 25.07
CA GLU A 90 -1.70 1.14 23.96
C GLU A 90 -2.09 0.54 22.59
N LEU A 91 -3.37 0.21 22.42
CA LEU A 91 -3.94 -0.33 21.19
C LEU A 91 -4.37 0.78 20.23
N ARG A 92 -4.23 0.53 18.92
CA ARG A 92 -4.67 1.46 17.87
C ARG A 92 -5.48 0.75 16.80
N THR A 93 -6.69 1.24 16.53
CA THR A 93 -7.47 0.82 15.37
C THR A 93 -6.79 1.30 14.09
N ARG A 94 -6.83 0.49 13.03
CA ARG A 94 -6.33 0.88 11.70
C ARG A 94 -7.01 2.16 11.19
N GLY A 95 -6.27 2.94 10.40
CA GLY A 95 -6.78 4.19 9.81
C GLY A 95 -8.02 3.95 8.95
N SER A 96 -8.89 4.95 8.80
CA SER A 96 -10.12 4.79 8.00
C SER A 96 -9.86 4.42 6.54
N ALA A 97 -8.79 4.95 5.94
CA ALA A 97 -8.40 4.63 4.57
C ALA A 97 -7.93 3.17 4.45
N GLU A 98 -7.13 2.71 5.40
CA GLU A 98 -6.61 1.34 5.44
C GLU A 98 -7.74 0.31 5.62
N ARG A 99 -8.68 0.57 6.52
CA ARG A 99 -9.86 -0.31 6.73
C ARG A 99 -10.73 -0.40 5.47
N LYS A 100 -11.02 0.74 4.83
CA LYS A 100 -11.77 0.77 3.56
C LYS A 100 -11.06 -0.03 2.47
N ALA A 101 -9.73 0.10 2.35
CA ALA A 101 -8.95 -0.66 1.38
C ALA A 101 -8.99 -2.19 1.64
N ILE A 102 -8.89 -2.63 2.90
CA ILE A 102 -8.99 -4.05 3.27
C ILE A 102 -10.38 -4.59 2.97
N ALA A 103 -11.44 -3.86 3.34
CA ALA A 103 -12.81 -4.24 3.06
C ALA A 103 -13.07 -4.35 1.55
N ALA A 104 -12.60 -3.37 0.76
CA ALA A 104 -12.72 -3.39 -0.70
C ALA A 104 -11.99 -4.59 -1.32
N LYS A 105 -10.80 -4.97 -0.81
CA LYS A 105 -10.09 -6.17 -1.26
C LYS A 105 -10.83 -7.46 -0.93
N ARG A 106 -11.42 -7.56 0.28
CA ARG A 106 -12.22 -8.73 0.68
C ARG A 106 -13.44 -8.84 -0.22
N ALA A 107 -14.22 -7.77 -0.37
CA ALA A 107 -15.39 -7.73 -1.25
C ALA A 107 -15.05 -8.07 -2.71
N ALA A 108 -13.94 -7.54 -3.24
CA ALA A 108 -13.50 -7.87 -4.60
C ALA A 108 -13.13 -9.36 -4.75
N ARG A 109 -12.49 -9.95 -3.74
CA ARG A 109 -12.16 -11.38 -3.73
C ARG A 109 -13.44 -12.23 -3.66
N ASP A 110 -14.37 -11.88 -2.78
CA ASP A 110 -15.63 -12.60 -2.59
C ASP A 110 -16.50 -12.51 -3.86
N ALA A 111 -16.43 -11.40 -4.59
CA ALA A 111 -17.09 -11.21 -5.88
C ALA A 111 -16.34 -11.82 -7.08
N GLY A 112 -15.18 -12.46 -6.87
CA GLY A 112 -14.36 -13.01 -7.97
C GLY A 112 -13.78 -11.95 -8.92
N ALA A 113 -13.70 -10.69 -8.49
CA ALA A 113 -13.26 -9.59 -9.34
C ALA A 113 -11.75 -9.69 -9.63
N LEU A 114 -11.38 -9.76 -10.91
CA LEU A 114 -9.97 -9.79 -11.33
C LEU A 114 -9.29 -8.42 -11.16
N THR A 115 -10.07 -7.36 -11.04
CA THR A 115 -9.59 -5.98 -10.91
C THR A 115 -10.40 -5.18 -9.90
N LEU A 116 -9.76 -4.26 -9.19
CA LEU A 116 -10.45 -3.26 -8.35
C LEU A 116 -9.70 -1.94 -8.33
N THR A 117 -10.40 -0.84 -8.03
CA THR A 117 -9.79 0.48 -7.90
C THR A 117 -9.57 0.80 -6.42
N MET A 118 -8.35 1.20 -6.06
CA MET A 118 -8.01 1.63 -4.70
C MET A 118 -6.77 2.53 -4.70
N PRO A 119 -6.52 3.28 -3.62
CA PRO A 119 -5.31 4.10 -3.52
C PRO A 119 -4.06 3.24 -3.36
N CYS A 120 -3.08 3.48 -4.23
CA CYS A 120 -1.72 3.03 -4.13
C CYS A 120 -0.85 4.11 -3.45
N PRO A 121 0.02 3.77 -2.48
CA PRO A 121 0.90 4.74 -1.83
C PRO A 121 1.82 5.53 -2.77
N ARG A 122 2.04 5.03 -3.99
CA ARG A 122 2.95 5.62 -4.98
C ARG A 122 2.25 6.27 -6.18
N HIS A 123 1.01 5.89 -6.44
CA HIS A 123 0.30 6.24 -7.69
C HIS A 123 -1.09 6.85 -7.45
N GLY A 124 -1.50 7.05 -6.19
CA GLY A 124 -2.86 7.48 -5.89
C GLY A 124 -3.88 6.43 -6.31
N ASP A 125 -5.08 6.86 -6.69
CA ASP A 125 -6.15 5.95 -7.09
C ASP A 125 -5.84 5.30 -8.45
N THR A 126 -5.74 3.97 -8.43
CA THR A 126 -5.36 3.19 -9.61
C THR A 126 -5.99 1.82 -9.60
N THR A 127 -5.93 1.13 -10.74
CA THR A 127 -6.40 -0.25 -10.89
C THR A 127 -5.40 -1.21 -10.29
N PHE A 128 -5.89 -2.09 -9.44
CA PHE A 128 -5.18 -3.25 -8.94
C PHE A 128 -5.69 -4.50 -9.65
N ILE A 129 -4.77 -5.40 -9.98
CA ILE A 129 -5.05 -6.66 -10.69
C ILE A 129 -4.74 -7.83 -9.77
N LEU A 130 -5.59 -8.86 -9.78
CA LEU A 130 -5.37 -10.10 -9.05
C LEU A 130 -4.22 -10.89 -9.70
N GLU A 131 -3.15 -11.11 -8.94
CA GLU A 131 -2.02 -11.96 -9.36
C GLU A 131 -2.25 -13.41 -8.95
N GLY A 132 -1.55 -14.36 -9.60
CA GLY A 132 -1.78 -15.80 -9.41
C GLY A 132 -1.57 -16.34 -7.99
N ARG A 133 -0.94 -15.58 -7.09
CA ARG A 133 -0.81 -15.91 -5.65
C ARG A 133 -1.98 -15.37 -4.80
N GLY A 134 -3.06 -14.90 -5.43
CA GLY A 134 -4.28 -14.45 -4.76
C GLY A 134 -4.21 -13.06 -4.13
N TYR A 135 -3.23 -12.23 -4.46
CA TYR A 135 -3.13 -10.86 -3.95
C TYR A 135 -3.33 -9.84 -5.09
N TYR A 136 -3.87 -8.68 -4.72
CA TYR A 136 -4.05 -7.57 -5.65
C TYR A 136 -2.79 -6.70 -5.73
N ARG A 137 -2.31 -6.45 -6.94
CA ARG A 137 -1.15 -5.60 -7.22
C ARG A 137 -1.54 -4.40 -8.08
N CYS A 138 -1.07 -3.22 -7.69
CA CYS A 138 -1.23 -2.01 -8.50
C CYS A 138 -0.65 -2.20 -9.91
N LYS A 139 -1.44 -1.86 -10.93
CA LYS A 139 -1.08 -1.96 -12.35
C LYS A 139 0.14 -1.11 -12.70
N GLU A 140 0.21 0.11 -12.18
CA GLU A 140 1.34 1.02 -12.40
C GLU A 140 2.62 0.52 -11.72
N CYS A 141 2.53 0.05 -10.47
CA CYS A 141 3.64 -0.60 -9.78
C CYS A 141 4.17 -1.83 -10.53
N ARG A 142 3.28 -2.58 -11.17
CA ARG A 142 3.65 -3.74 -12.01
C ARG A 142 4.39 -3.27 -13.27
N ALA A 143 3.88 -2.26 -13.97
CA ALA A 143 4.50 -1.69 -15.16
C ALA A 143 5.90 -1.12 -14.86
N GLU A 144 6.04 -0.35 -13.78
CA GLU A 144 7.33 0.17 -13.33
C GLU A 144 8.35 -0.94 -13.03
N CYS A 145 7.92 -2.04 -12.43
CA CYS A 145 8.79 -3.19 -12.15
C CYS A 145 9.35 -3.79 -13.43
N VAL A 146 8.53 -3.93 -14.47
CA VAL A 146 8.95 -4.40 -15.80
C VAL A 146 9.93 -3.42 -16.43
N VAL A 147 9.62 -2.12 -16.36
CA VAL A 147 10.49 -1.06 -16.88
C VAL A 147 11.86 -1.05 -16.19
N ARG A 148 11.91 -1.16 -14.86
CA ARG A 148 13.18 -1.27 -14.09
C ARG A 148 13.97 -2.51 -14.48
N ARG A 149 13.31 -3.66 -14.61
CA ARG A 149 13.97 -4.91 -15.03
C ARG A 149 14.58 -4.76 -16.42
N ARG A 150 13.84 -4.20 -17.39
CA ARG A 150 14.32 -3.95 -18.76
C ARG A 150 15.53 -3.01 -18.78
N GLN A 151 15.51 -1.94 -17.99
CA GLN A 151 16.64 -1.02 -17.87
C GLN A 151 17.88 -1.71 -17.27
N LYS A 152 17.70 -2.49 -16.19
CA LYS A 152 18.79 -3.24 -15.56
C LYS A 152 19.41 -4.24 -16.54
N VAL A 153 18.57 -5.00 -17.25
CA VAL A 153 19.05 -5.95 -18.27
C VAL A 153 19.78 -5.23 -19.39
N LYS A 154 19.20 -4.16 -19.94
CA LYS A 154 19.83 -3.38 -21.02
C LYS A 154 21.21 -2.87 -20.60
N ALA A 155 21.35 -2.36 -19.38
CA ALA A 155 22.64 -1.91 -18.86
C ALA A 155 23.68 -3.03 -18.80
N ILE A 156 23.29 -4.23 -18.34
CA ILE A 156 24.19 -5.39 -18.31
C ILE A 156 24.65 -5.78 -19.72
N LEU A 157 23.71 -5.93 -20.66
CA LEU A 157 24.04 -6.34 -22.03
C LEU A 157 24.90 -5.29 -22.73
N VAL A 158 24.62 -4.01 -22.52
CA VAL A 158 25.41 -2.90 -23.07
C VAL A 158 26.85 -2.94 -22.55
N ALA A 159 27.03 -3.15 -21.24
CA ALA A 159 28.36 -3.27 -20.65
C ALA A 159 29.13 -4.49 -21.19
N GLU A 160 28.46 -5.64 -21.31
CA GLU A 160 29.03 -6.86 -21.88
C GLU A 160 29.40 -6.71 -23.37
N ALA A 161 28.70 -5.85 -24.11
CA ALA A 161 28.96 -5.53 -25.52
C ALA A 161 29.95 -4.37 -25.72
N GLY A 162 30.66 -3.93 -24.67
CA GLY A 162 31.72 -2.92 -24.75
C GLY A 162 31.29 -1.49 -24.40
N GLY A 163 30.02 -1.25 -24.07
CA GLY A 163 29.55 0.00 -23.46
C GLY A 163 29.44 1.22 -24.37
N ARG A 164 29.85 1.11 -25.64
CA ARG A 164 29.94 2.23 -26.59
C ARG A 164 29.46 1.87 -27.98
N CYS A 165 29.12 2.87 -28.77
CA CYS A 165 28.80 2.68 -30.18
C CYS A 165 30.04 2.22 -30.96
N ALA A 166 29.88 1.16 -31.76
CA ALA A 166 30.95 0.61 -32.58
C ALA A 166 31.37 1.51 -33.77
N ILE A 167 30.53 2.47 -34.18
CA ILE A 167 30.83 3.40 -35.28
C ILE A 167 31.43 4.70 -34.75
N CYS A 168 30.71 5.41 -33.88
CA CYS A 168 31.11 6.76 -33.42
C CYS A 168 31.68 6.82 -31.99
N GLY A 169 31.75 5.70 -31.27
CA GLY A 169 32.28 5.67 -29.91
C GLY A 169 31.37 6.25 -28.82
N TYR A 170 30.14 6.69 -29.14
CA TYR A 170 29.20 7.23 -28.15
C TYR A 170 28.96 6.27 -26.97
N ASP A 171 29.14 6.75 -25.74
CA ASP A 171 29.01 5.97 -24.50
C ASP A 171 28.27 6.72 -23.36
N ARG A 172 27.84 7.97 -23.60
CA ARG A 172 27.31 8.87 -22.55
C ARG A 172 26.02 8.37 -21.89
N HIS A 173 25.18 7.60 -22.59
CA HIS A 173 23.91 7.15 -22.04
C HIS A 173 23.43 5.82 -22.61
N VAL A 174 23.28 4.81 -21.74
CA VAL A 174 22.88 3.43 -22.08
C VAL A 174 21.60 3.37 -22.92
N ARG A 175 20.60 4.23 -22.66
CA ARG A 175 19.34 4.17 -23.42
C ARG A 175 19.49 4.56 -24.88
N ALA A 176 20.45 5.41 -25.21
CA ALA A 176 20.72 5.84 -26.58
C ALA A 176 21.46 4.77 -27.39
N LEU A 177 21.94 3.70 -26.75
CA LEU A 177 22.56 2.55 -27.42
C LEU A 177 21.50 1.49 -27.78
N GLN A 178 21.66 0.86 -28.93
CA GLN A 178 20.75 -0.10 -29.55
C GLN A 178 21.55 -1.27 -30.12
N PHE A 179 20.98 -2.47 -30.01
CA PHE A 179 21.55 -3.69 -30.58
C PHE A 179 21.04 -3.84 -32.00
N HIS A 180 21.92 -3.68 -32.97
CA HIS A 180 21.65 -3.87 -34.39
C HIS A 180 22.07 -5.30 -34.78
N HIS A 181 21.19 -6.08 -35.40
CA HIS A 181 21.56 -7.41 -35.88
C HIS A 181 22.57 -7.30 -37.02
N ARG A 182 23.70 -8.01 -36.92
CA ARG A 182 24.72 -8.04 -37.99
C ARG A 182 24.18 -8.63 -39.29
N ASP A 183 23.30 -9.61 -39.16
CA ASP A 183 22.54 -10.20 -40.24
C ASP A 183 21.06 -10.21 -39.84
N PRO A 184 20.19 -9.44 -40.53
CA PRO A 184 18.76 -9.41 -40.27
C PRO A 184 18.07 -10.78 -40.32
N SER A 185 18.63 -11.75 -41.07
CA SER A 185 18.09 -13.11 -41.19
C SER A 185 18.30 -13.96 -39.93
N LEU A 186 19.22 -13.57 -39.04
CA LEU A 186 19.51 -14.28 -37.79
C LEU A 186 18.57 -13.89 -36.64
N LYS A 187 17.65 -12.94 -36.87
CA LYS A 187 16.66 -12.48 -35.89
C LYS A 187 15.67 -13.61 -35.58
N ARG A 188 15.88 -14.29 -34.45
CA ARG A 188 14.97 -15.34 -33.96
C ARG A 188 13.97 -14.84 -32.92
N LEU A 189 14.24 -13.70 -32.31
CA LEU A 189 13.37 -13.13 -31.29
C LEU A 189 12.72 -11.86 -31.82
N ASP A 190 11.39 -11.88 -31.96
CA ASP A 190 10.61 -10.66 -32.04
C ASP A 190 10.55 -10.03 -30.63
N ILE A 191 11.64 -9.35 -30.25
CA ILE A 191 11.80 -8.67 -28.95
C ILE A 191 10.67 -7.64 -28.73
N SER A 192 10.04 -7.17 -29.82
CA SER A 192 8.97 -6.16 -29.83
C SER A 192 7.57 -6.68 -29.49
N GLY A 193 7.26 -7.98 -29.66
CA GLY A 193 5.87 -8.38 -29.94
C GLY A 193 4.93 -8.66 -28.75
N ARG A 194 5.37 -9.25 -27.62
CA ARG A 194 4.41 -9.95 -26.73
C ARG A 194 4.61 -9.86 -25.22
N GLY A 195 5.24 -8.80 -24.71
CA GLY A 195 5.36 -8.63 -23.25
C GLY A 195 6.09 -9.79 -22.53
N VAL A 196 6.77 -10.66 -23.28
CA VAL A 196 7.53 -11.79 -22.76
C VAL A 196 8.81 -11.26 -22.13
N THR A 197 9.07 -11.67 -20.89
CA THR A 197 10.34 -11.40 -20.23
C THR A 197 11.26 -12.59 -20.48
N TYR A 198 12.24 -12.44 -21.35
CA TYR A 198 13.26 -13.45 -21.57
C TYR A 198 14.24 -13.52 -20.39
N SER A 199 14.84 -14.69 -20.18
CA SER A 199 15.95 -14.81 -19.25
C SER A 199 17.13 -13.97 -19.74
N ILE A 200 18.04 -13.61 -18.83
CA ILE A 200 19.20 -12.80 -19.23
C ILE A 200 20.12 -13.60 -20.16
N GLU A 201 20.17 -14.92 -20.01
CA GLU A 201 20.94 -15.85 -20.84
C GLU A 201 20.42 -15.87 -22.28
N THR A 202 19.10 -15.96 -22.48
CA THR A 202 18.50 -15.86 -23.82
C THR A 202 18.81 -14.51 -24.47
N LEU A 203 18.77 -13.42 -23.69
CA LEU A 203 19.07 -12.09 -24.20
C LEU A 203 20.56 -11.88 -24.50
N ARG A 204 21.47 -12.52 -23.73
CA ARG A 204 22.91 -12.55 -24.03
C ARG A 204 23.19 -13.26 -25.34
N ALA A 205 22.63 -14.44 -25.54
CA ALA A 205 22.79 -15.21 -26.78
C ALA A 205 22.26 -14.45 -28.01
N GLU A 206 21.27 -13.57 -27.85
CA GLU A 206 20.80 -12.68 -28.91
C GLU A 206 21.71 -11.47 -29.09
N ALA A 207 22.17 -10.85 -28.00
CA ALA A 207 23.08 -9.71 -28.04
C ALA A 207 24.42 -10.06 -28.70
N GLU A 208 24.91 -11.30 -28.56
CA GLU A 208 26.12 -11.81 -29.24
C GLU A 208 26.01 -11.74 -30.77
N LYS A 209 24.80 -11.81 -31.35
CA LYS A 209 24.59 -11.69 -32.80
C LYS A 209 24.50 -10.23 -33.26
N CYS A 210 24.44 -9.30 -32.32
CA CYS A 210 24.23 -7.91 -32.58
C CYS A 210 25.54 -7.10 -32.46
N VAL A 211 25.56 -5.94 -33.08
CA VAL A 211 26.55 -4.88 -32.86
C VAL A 211 25.88 -3.73 -32.12
N LEU A 212 26.62 -3.13 -31.18
CA LEU A 212 26.10 -2.04 -30.37
C LEU A 212 26.30 -0.69 -31.07
N LEU A 213 25.21 0.01 -31.37
CA LEU A 213 25.21 1.30 -32.06
C LEU A 213 24.46 2.36 -31.27
N CYS A 214 24.81 3.64 -31.40
CA CYS A 214 23.94 4.71 -30.92
C CYS A 214 22.71 4.87 -31.83
N ALA A 215 21.68 5.55 -31.35
CA ALA A 215 20.43 5.74 -32.10
C ALA A 215 20.65 6.33 -33.50
N ASN A 216 21.58 7.27 -33.67
CA ASN A 216 21.87 7.88 -34.96
C ASN A 216 22.55 6.89 -35.90
N CYS A 217 23.67 6.29 -35.47
CA CYS A 217 24.40 5.31 -36.29
C CYS A 217 23.56 4.07 -36.60
N HIS A 218 22.64 3.67 -35.70
CA HIS A 218 21.70 2.58 -35.96
C HIS A 218 20.80 2.91 -37.17
N VAL A 219 20.19 4.10 -37.17
CA VAL A 219 19.35 4.57 -38.29
C VAL A 219 20.16 4.74 -39.57
N GLU A 220 21.39 5.28 -39.49
CA GLU A 220 22.28 5.40 -40.65
C GLU A 220 22.63 4.04 -41.26
N VAL A 221 22.85 3.00 -40.44
CA VAL A 221 23.09 1.64 -40.93
C VAL A 221 21.83 1.02 -41.53
N GLU A 222 20.67 1.16 -40.88
CA GLU A 222 19.39 0.65 -41.40
C GLU A 222 18.99 1.28 -42.74
N THR A 223 19.31 2.57 -42.92
CA THR A 223 19.05 3.32 -44.16
C THR A 223 20.15 3.17 -45.21
N GLY A 224 21.24 2.45 -44.90
CA GLY A 224 22.38 2.24 -45.80
C GLY A 224 23.30 3.46 -45.97
N MET A 225 23.11 4.53 -45.18
CA MET A 225 23.96 5.71 -45.17
C MET A 225 25.33 5.44 -44.54
N ALA A 226 25.39 4.55 -43.54
CA ALA A 226 26.63 4.07 -42.93
C ALA A 226 26.77 2.56 -43.10
N ARG A 227 28.02 2.06 -43.13
CA ARG A 227 28.33 0.63 -43.14
C ARG A 227 28.95 0.22 -41.81
N LEU A 228 28.68 -1.00 -41.38
CA LEU A 228 29.35 -1.58 -40.23
C LEU A 228 30.84 -1.79 -40.55
N PRO A 229 31.75 -1.54 -39.58
CA PRO A 229 33.17 -1.86 -39.75
C PRO A 229 33.38 -3.35 -40.05
N LEU A 230 34.23 -3.68 -41.04
CA LEU A 230 34.44 -5.04 -41.55
C LEU A 230 34.95 -6.03 -40.49
N GLU A 231 35.68 -5.55 -39.48
CA GLU A 231 36.21 -6.37 -38.37
C GLU A 231 35.10 -6.96 -37.47
N LEU A 232 33.90 -6.35 -37.46
CA LEU A 232 32.75 -6.80 -36.65
C LEU A 232 31.86 -7.82 -37.39
N ALA A 233 32.04 -7.97 -38.70
CA ALA A 233 31.30 -8.91 -39.54
C ALA A 233 31.81 -10.36 -39.41
N SER A 234 33.07 -10.55 -38.99
CA SER A 234 33.79 -11.83 -39.11
C SER A 234 33.99 -12.62 -37.81
N LEU A 235 33.47 -12.15 -36.67
CA LEU A 235 33.59 -12.87 -35.39
C LEU A 235 32.53 -13.98 -35.29
N THR A 236 32.77 -15.08 -36.01
CA THR A 236 32.24 -16.41 -35.68
C THR A 236 33.37 -17.24 -35.09
N GLY A 237 33.36 -17.44 -33.77
CA GLY A 237 34.01 -18.56 -33.10
C GLY A 237 35.52 -18.46 -32.84
N SER A 238 35.90 -17.95 -31.67
CA SER A 238 37.00 -18.47 -30.85
C SER A 238 37.00 -17.77 -29.49
N ARG A 239 36.33 -18.36 -28.50
CA ARG A 239 36.72 -18.17 -27.10
C ARG A 239 37.41 -19.46 -26.70
N GLU A 240 38.73 -19.48 -26.84
CA GLU A 240 39.56 -20.46 -26.16
C GLU A 240 39.39 -20.24 -24.64
N SER A 241 38.91 -21.28 -23.98
CA SER A 241 38.88 -21.40 -22.53
C SER A 241 40.31 -21.54 -22.02
N GLY A 242 40.91 -20.41 -21.63
CA GLY A 242 42.12 -20.40 -20.82
C GLY A 242 41.76 -20.68 -19.36
N ASP A 243 42.00 -21.90 -18.93
CA ASP A 243 42.08 -22.34 -17.54
C ASP A 243 43.40 -21.84 -16.91
N PRO A 244 43.39 -21.14 -15.77
CA PRO A 244 44.54 -21.08 -14.89
C PRO A 244 44.24 -21.89 -13.63
N GLY A 245 45.04 -22.95 -13.45
CA GLY A 245 45.05 -23.79 -12.26
C GLY A 245 45.50 -23.08 -10.98
#